data_AF-A0A0S8FBM4-F1
#
_entry.id   AF-A0A0S8FBM4-F1
#
_cell.length_a   1.000
_cell.length_b   1.000
_cell.length_c   1.000
_cell.angle_alpha   90.00
_cell.angle_beta   90.00
_cell.angle_gamma   90.00
#
_symmetry.space_group_name_H-M   'P 1'
#
loop_
_entity.id
_entity.type
_entity.pdbx_description
1 polymer ?
#
loop_
_entity_poly.entity_id
_entity_poly.type
_entity_poly.pdbx_seq_one_letter_code
_entity_poly.pdbx_strand_id
1 'polypeptide(L)'
;MKRGQVIYEVTLHAEPSIQAEFDAWLEGHVREMLALPGFLEAGLYRSEDPGSGRILRTVHYVLRDREALDAYFREHADQMRSRGIERFGEDFSASRRILESVENLTTAESPGGRCANCESPLYGQYCASCGQRARDRMISLWEMVREASEILTSLESRLWRTLGLLLVRPGRLTRDYLLGRRARYIPALRLFLGLSLLFFFLFSLDTRFSVEAGDEDAGDISLQLQIGDEETPSDPAGETPAANGPAEATGDGPEQEVPGNRGEDPCADVQVTWPEGMKWANRWLSSERLQTACRKIVADHGASFTRALLENIPAMMFILVPLMAGFMKLLYPLSGRYYAEHLLFLVHFHAFFYLLLSIVLLAGWIFDGEWLPDWPAAMLFAFSAVYIPVYLFRAMRVVYEQGRLATGVKYVLLGIAYLTGLLLFLAGTVTITAVTI
;
A
#
# COMPACT_ATOMS: atom_id res chain seq x y z
N MET A 1 31.12 5.66 -21.89
CA MET A 1 32.44 6.06 -21.39
C MET A 1 32.81 5.19 -20.18
N LYS A 2 34.06 4.74 -20.06
CA LYS A 2 34.53 4.00 -18.87
C LYS A 2 34.89 5.00 -17.76
N ARG A 3 34.75 4.59 -16.50
CA ARG A 3 35.16 5.39 -15.34
C ARG A 3 36.65 5.69 -15.44
N GLY A 4 37.03 6.98 -15.33
CA GLY A 4 38.42 7.44 -15.41
C GLY A 4 38.86 7.99 -16.78
N GLN A 5 38.02 7.90 -17.82
CA GLN A 5 38.29 8.56 -19.11
C GLN A 5 38.05 10.08 -19.03
N VAL A 6 38.80 10.82 -19.84
CA VAL A 6 38.76 12.29 -19.92
C VAL A 6 38.32 12.69 -21.32
N ILE A 7 37.43 13.68 -21.43
CA ILE A 7 37.10 14.32 -22.70
C ILE A 7 37.86 15.64 -22.78
N TYR A 8 38.66 15.80 -23.84
CA TYR A 8 39.24 17.08 -24.22
C TYR A 8 38.40 17.67 -25.36
N GLU A 9 37.63 18.70 -25.03
CA GLU A 9 36.77 19.42 -25.96
C GLU A 9 37.52 20.62 -26.54
N VAL A 10 37.49 20.75 -27.86
CA VAL A 10 38.05 21.89 -28.59
C VAL A 10 36.97 22.48 -29.48
N THR A 11 36.57 23.70 -29.15
CA THR A 11 35.58 24.47 -29.91
C THR A 11 36.31 25.47 -30.79
N LEU A 12 36.13 25.37 -32.10
CA LEU A 12 36.84 26.13 -33.12
C LEU A 12 35.86 27.06 -33.84
N HIS A 13 36.21 28.34 -33.89
CA HIS A 13 35.48 29.36 -34.64
C HIS A 13 36.27 29.73 -35.89
N ALA A 14 35.59 29.76 -37.03
CA ALA A 14 36.16 30.15 -38.31
C ALA A 14 35.22 31.12 -39.04
N GLU A 15 35.79 32.03 -39.82
CA GLU A 15 35.02 32.94 -40.66
C GLU A 15 34.36 32.19 -41.83
N PRO A 16 33.13 32.55 -42.27
CA PRO A 16 32.45 31.83 -43.36
C PRO A 16 33.24 31.76 -44.66
N SER A 17 34.10 32.74 -44.92
CA SER A 17 34.97 32.82 -46.11
C SER A 17 35.94 31.65 -46.23
N ILE A 18 36.41 31.09 -45.10
CA ILE A 18 37.42 30.03 -45.08
C ILE A 18 36.84 28.63 -44.81
N GLN A 19 35.51 28.49 -44.74
CA GLN A 19 34.83 27.28 -44.28
C GLN A 19 35.29 26.00 -44.97
N ALA A 20 35.34 25.98 -46.30
CA ALA A 20 35.62 24.76 -47.06
C ALA A 20 37.07 24.27 -46.85
N GLU A 21 38.02 25.21 -46.81
CA GLU A 21 39.42 24.88 -46.53
C GLU A 21 39.61 24.47 -45.07
N PHE A 22 38.96 25.20 -44.16
CA PHE A 22 39.00 24.93 -42.72
C PHE A 22 38.48 23.52 -42.38
N ASP A 23 37.32 23.13 -42.92
CA ASP A 23 36.73 21.80 -42.70
C ASP A 23 37.66 20.69 -43.23
N ALA A 24 38.25 20.86 -44.42
CA ALA A 24 39.17 19.89 -45.01
C ALA A 24 40.46 19.74 -44.18
N TRP A 25 41.03 20.85 -43.70
CA TRP A 25 42.19 20.83 -42.82
C TRP A 25 41.88 20.19 -41.47
N LEU A 26 40.73 20.53 -40.87
CA LEU A 26 40.35 20.07 -39.54
C LEU A 26 40.20 18.55 -39.49
N GLU A 27 39.62 17.93 -40.53
CA GLU A 27 39.56 16.47 -40.60
C GLU A 27 40.94 15.81 -40.59
N GLY A 28 41.92 16.37 -41.33
CA GLY A 28 43.30 15.90 -41.30
C GLY A 28 43.93 16.06 -39.92
N HIS A 29 43.77 17.24 -39.32
CA HIS A 29 44.28 17.55 -38.00
C HIS A 29 43.72 16.63 -36.90
N VAL A 30 42.42 16.30 -36.96
CA VAL A 30 41.78 15.36 -36.02
C VAL A 30 42.38 13.96 -36.13
N ARG A 31 42.68 13.48 -37.35
CA ARG A 31 43.33 12.17 -37.55
C ARG A 31 44.75 12.13 -37.00
N GLU A 32 45.51 13.21 -37.15
CA GLU A 32 46.85 13.33 -36.56
C GLU A 32 46.80 13.31 -35.02
N MET A 33 45.85 14.04 -34.44
CA MET A 33 45.61 14.03 -32.99
C MET A 33 45.26 12.63 -32.48
N LEU A 34 44.44 11.87 -33.22
CA LEU A 34 44.10 10.49 -32.89
C LEU A 34 45.26 9.50 -32.98
N ALA A 35 46.33 9.84 -33.71
CA ALA A 35 47.53 9.01 -33.78
C ALA A 35 48.43 9.16 -32.54
N LEU A 36 48.18 10.15 -31.67
CA LEU A 36 48.96 10.38 -30.47
C LEU A 36 48.63 9.36 -29.37
N PRO A 37 49.61 8.98 -28.53
CA PRO A 37 49.39 8.01 -27.46
C PRO A 37 48.27 8.45 -26.49
N GLY A 38 47.31 7.55 -26.26
CA GLY A 38 46.25 7.75 -25.26
C GLY A 38 44.99 8.45 -25.77
N PHE A 39 44.96 8.94 -27.00
CA PHE A 39 43.74 9.34 -27.71
C PHE A 39 43.04 8.09 -28.25
N LEU A 40 41.76 7.90 -27.92
CA LEU A 40 41.01 6.68 -28.23
C LEU A 40 40.01 6.87 -29.38
N GLU A 41 39.26 7.96 -29.34
CA GLU A 41 38.26 8.32 -30.34
C GLU A 41 38.07 9.83 -30.38
N ALA A 42 37.58 10.34 -31.52
CA ALA A 42 37.23 11.74 -31.68
C ALA A 42 35.88 11.87 -32.38
N GLY A 43 35.00 12.70 -31.82
CA GLY A 43 33.77 13.14 -32.47
C GLY A 43 33.95 14.56 -33.00
N LEU A 44 33.76 14.76 -34.30
CA LEU A 44 33.72 16.10 -34.92
C LEU A 44 32.25 16.49 -35.12
N TYR A 45 31.85 17.58 -34.48
CA TYR A 45 30.47 18.07 -34.47
C TYR A 45 30.38 19.44 -35.13
N ARG A 46 29.25 19.66 -35.81
CA ARG A 46 28.80 20.99 -36.17
C ARG A 46 27.98 21.52 -35.01
N SER A 47 28.31 22.73 -34.56
CA SER A 47 27.60 23.40 -33.49
C SER A 47 27.01 24.70 -34.04
N GLU A 48 25.91 25.15 -33.46
CA GLU A 48 25.26 26.41 -33.81
C GLU A 48 25.28 27.31 -32.58
N ASP A 49 25.74 28.55 -32.74
CA ASP A 49 25.62 29.59 -31.73
C ASP A 49 24.77 30.73 -32.30
N PRO A 50 23.47 30.80 -31.95
CA PRO A 50 22.55 31.79 -32.49
C PRO A 50 23.02 33.21 -32.17
N GLY A 51 23.56 33.90 -33.18
CA GLY A 51 23.99 35.30 -33.08
C GLY A 51 25.47 35.57 -33.35
N SER A 52 26.31 34.54 -33.48
CA SER A 52 27.76 34.74 -33.71
C SER A 52 28.13 35.00 -35.17
N GLY A 53 27.34 34.53 -36.14
CA GLY A 53 27.63 34.66 -37.58
C GLY A 53 28.86 33.88 -38.07
N ARG A 54 29.55 33.16 -37.18
CA ARG A 54 30.77 32.40 -37.48
C ARG A 54 30.49 30.91 -37.61
N ILE A 55 31.37 30.21 -38.32
CA ILE A 55 31.31 28.75 -38.43
C ILE A 55 31.89 28.14 -37.16
N LEU A 56 31.09 27.29 -36.51
CA LEU A 56 31.50 26.60 -35.28
C LEU A 56 31.70 25.11 -35.55
N ARG A 57 32.86 24.59 -35.14
CA ARG A 57 33.17 23.16 -35.12
C ARG A 57 33.62 22.78 -33.72
N THR A 58 33.06 21.73 -33.17
CA THR A 58 33.43 21.24 -31.84
C THR A 58 33.98 19.83 -31.99
N VAL A 59 35.18 19.60 -31.47
CA VAL A 59 35.81 18.28 -31.46
C VAL A 59 35.89 17.76 -30.03
N HIS A 60 35.33 16.58 -29.80
CA HIS A 60 35.50 15.86 -28.54
C HIS A 60 36.53 14.76 -28.73
N TYR A 61 37.69 14.89 -28.10
CA TYR A 61 38.66 13.81 -28.02
C TYR A 61 38.44 13.03 -26.72
N VAL A 62 38.25 11.72 -26.81
CA VAL A 62 38.19 10.84 -25.64
C VAL A 62 39.57 10.25 -25.41
N LEU A 63 40.12 10.53 -24.23
CA LEU A 63 41.42 10.03 -23.80
C LEU A 63 41.26 8.92 -22.76
N ARG A 64 42.26 8.03 -22.72
CA ARG A 64 42.29 6.89 -21.81
C ARG A 64 42.20 7.31 -20.34
N ASP A 65 42.97 8.33 -19.96
CA ASP A 65 43.14 8.81 -18.60
C ASP A 65 43.69 10.25 -18.60
N ARG A 66 43.81 10.84 -17.41
CA ARG A 66 44.35 12.18 -17.23
C ARG A 66 45.84 12.29 -17.58
N GLU A 67 46.61 11.23 -17.31
CA GLU A 67 48.05 11.20 -17.55
C GLU A 67 48.37 11.32 -19.04
N ALA A 68 47.59 10.67 -19.90
CA ALA A 68 47.69 10.80 -21.36
C ALA A 68 47.45 12.25 -21.83
N LEU A 69 46.46 12.94 -21.24
CA LEU A 69 46.20 14.35 -21.55
C LEU A 69 47.36 15.25 -21.13
N ASP A 70 47.91 15.02 -19.94
CA ASP A 70 49.03 15.81 -19.43
C ASP A 70 50.31 15.59 -20.25
N ALA A 71 50.55 14.36 -20.75
CA ALA A 71 51.64 14.06 -21.68
C ALA A 71 51.49 14.83 -23.00
N TYR A 72 50.29 14.84 -23.58
CA TYR A 72 49.99 15.65 -24.76
C TYR A 72 50.29 17.14 -24.54
N PHE A 73 49.91 17.70 -23.39
CA PHE A 73 50.21 19.10 -23.08
C PHE A 73 51.70 19.42 -22.99
N ARG A 74 52.52 18.49 -22.47
CA ARG A 74 53.97 18.69 -22.38
C ARG A 74 54.69 18.55 -23.72
N GLU A 75 54.25 17.62 -24.56
CA GLU A 75 55.07 17.15 -25.69
C GLU A 75 54.56 17.61 -27.05
N HIS A 76 53.25 17.85 -27.21
CA HIS A 76 52.64 18.00 -28.53
C HIS A 76 51.71 19.22 -28.66
N ALA A 77 51.17 19.74 -27.56
CA ALA A 77 50.10 20.74 -27.62
C ALA A 77 50.52 22.04 -28.29
N ASP A 78 51.73 22.56 -28.03
CA ASP A 78 52.17 23.83 -28.62
C ASP A 78 52.31 23.73 -30.14
N GLN A 79 52.97 22.67 -30.62
CA GLN A 79 53.11 22.41 -32.05
C GLN A 79 51.74 22.19 -32.73
N MET A 80 50.85 21.43 -32.10
CA MET A 80 49.54 21.16 -32.69
C MET A 80 48.65 22.41 -32.74
N ARG A 81 48.77 23.29 -31.74
CA ARG A 81 47.99 24.53 -31.66
C ARG A 81 48.50 25.61 -32.61
N SER A 82 49.82 25.71 -32.82
CA SER A 82 50.38 26.76 -33.67
C SER A 82 49.98 26.61 -35.13
N ARG A 83 49.84 25.38 -35.63
CA ARG A 83 49.49 25.09 -37.04
C ARG A 83 48.17 25.72 -37.50
N GLY A 84 47.15 25.77 -36.65
CA GLY A 84 45.88 26.41 -37.00
C GLY A 84 46.02 27.93 -37.10
N ILE A 85 46.79 28.53 -36.19
CA ILE A 85 47.06 29.97 -36.15
C ILE A 85 47.95 30.39 -37.32
N GLU A 86 49.01 29.63 -37.60
CA GLU A 86 49.92 29.85 -38.73
C GLU A 86 49.18 29.78 -40.07
N ARG A 87 48.17 28.91 -40.19
CA ARG A 87 47.44 28.70 -41.42
C ARG A 87 46.30 29.70 -41.66
N PHE A 88 45.56 30.06 -40.62
CA PHE A 88 44.31 30.83 -40.76
C PHE A 88 44.32 32.18 -40.03
N GLY A 89 45.37 32.52 -39.27
CA GLY A 89 45.54 33.83 -38.66
C GLY A 89 44.37 34.26 -37.79
N GLU A 90 43.89 35.49 -37.99
CA GLU A 90 42.80 36.11 -37.22
C GLU A 90 41.40 35.57 -37.57
N ASP A 91 41.26 34.92 -38.73
CA ASP A 91 39.99 34.34 -39.19
C ASP A 91 39.62 33.06 -38.42
N PHE A 92 40.53 32.57 -37.58
CA PHE A 92 40.42 31.36 -36.80
C PHE A 92 40.67 31.61 -35.31
N SER A 93 39.86 31.00 -34.46
CA SER A 93 40.13 30.95 -33.03
C SER A 93 39.64 29.64 -32.44
N ALA A 94 40.16 29.28 -31.27
CA ALA A 94 39.74 28.07 -30.59
C ALA A 94 39.68 28.29 -29.08
N SER A 95 38.71 27.64 -28.44
CA SER A 95 38.56 27.53 -27.00
C SER A 95 38.57 26.06 -26.61
N ARG A 96 39.02 25.74 -25.39
CA ARG A 96 39.16 24.35 -24.94
C ARG A 96 38.58 24.14 -23.56
N ARG A 97 38.00 22.97 -23.34
CA ARG A 97 37.49 22.52 -22.04
C ARG A 97 37.92 21.08 -21.79
N ILE A 98 38.12 20.75 -20.52
CA ILE A 98 38.42 19.39 -20.08
C ILE A 98 37.22 18.92 -19.27
N LEU A 99 36.61 17.82 -19.69
CA LEU A 99 35.46 17.22 -19.01
C LEU A 99 35.88 15.88 -18.43
N GLU A 100 35.78 15.76 -17.11
CA GLU A 100 36.02 14.52 -16.40
C GLU A 100 34.69 13.84 -16.09
N SER A 101 34.61 12.53 -16.31
CA SER A 101 33.42 11.76 -15.97
C SER A 101 33.30 11.60 -14.45
N VAL A 102 32.49 12.43 -13.81
CA VAL A 102 32.16 12.29 -12.38
C VAL A 102 31.20 11.11 -12.17
N GLU A 103 30.22 10.96 -13.06
CA GLU A 103 29.24 9.88 -13.03
C GLU A 103 28.71 9.60 -14.45
N ASN A 104 28.64 8.33 -14.86
CA ASN A 104 28.00 7.93 -16.11
C ASN A 104 26.53 7.60 -15.84
N LEU A 105 25.66 8.59 -16.02
CA LEU A 105 24.22 8.42 -15.91
C LEU A 105 23.65 7.80 -17.20
N THR A 106 23.93 6.53 -17.45
CA THR A 106 23.27 5.78 -18.53
C THR A 106 21.89 5.33 -18.10
N THR A 107 20.87 6.15 -18.38
CA THR A 107 19.50 5.65 -18.50
C THR A 107 19.34 4.95 -19.85
N ALA A 108 18.93 3.68 -19.81
CA ALA A 108 18.62 2.78 -20.92
C ALA A 108 19.78 2.00 -21.55
N GLU A 109 20.37 1.08 -20.78
CA GLU A 109 20.52 -0.26 -21.35
C GLU A 109 19.11 -0.82 -21.58
N SER A 110 18.76 -1.08 -22.84
CA SER A 110 17.67 -1.99 -23.17
C SER A 110 17.91 -3.28 -22.37
N PRO A 111 16.95 -3.76 -21.56
CA PRO A 111 17.14 -5.00 -20.84
C PRO A 111 17.17 -6.13 -21.87
N GLY A 112 18.38 -6.46 -22.36
CA GLY A 112 18.65 -7.68 -23.08
C GLY A 112 18.40 -8.84 -22.13
N GLY A 113 17.14 -9.30 -22.08
CA GLY A 113 16.66 -10.28 -21.12
C GLY A 113 15.31 -10.84 -21.54
N ARG A 114 14.83 -11.83 -20.78
CA ARG A 114 13.50 -12.42 -20.95
C ARG A 114 12.52 -11.80 -19.97
N CYS A 115 11.28 -11.61 -20.40
CA CYS A 115 10.21 -11.10 -19.53
C CYS A 115 10.00 -12.06 -18.33
N ALA A 116 9.99 -11.54 -17.10
CA ALA A 116 9.74 -12.35 -15.91
C ALA A 116 8.37 -13.07 -15.94
N ASN A 117 7.38 -12.54 -16.67
CA ASN A 117 6.03 -13.09 -16.72
C ASN A 117 5.74 -14.04 -17.88
N CYS A 118 6.17 -13.74 -19.11
CA CYS A 118 5.90 -14.61 -20.27
C CYS A 118 7.16 -15.16 -20.95
N GLU A 119 8.35 -14.87 -20.42
CA GLU A 119 9.64 -15.36 -20.90
C GLU A 119 10.00 -14.96 -22.35
N SER A 120 9.20 -14.10 -22.97
CA SER A 120 9.49 -13.52 -24.29
C SER A 120 10.73 -12.62 -24.22
N PRO A 121 11.51 -12.51 -25.30
CA PRO A 121 12.59 -11.54 -25.38
C PRO A 121 12.06 -10.11 -25.14
N LEU A 122 12.81 -9.31 -24.37
CA LEU A 122 12.52 -7.90 -24.13
C LEU A 122 13.33 -7.05 -25.10
N TYR A 123 12.64 -6.15 -25.80
CA TYR A 123 13.25 -5.21 -26.76
C TYR A 123 13.20 -3.76 -26.28
N GLY A 124 12.61 -3.51 -25.11
CA GLY A 124 12.42 -2.18 -24.54
C GLY A 124 11.94 -2.22 -23.09
N GLN A 125 11.40 -1.10 -22.61
CA GLN A 125 10.94 -0.96 -21.22
C GLN A 125 9.67 -1.76 -20.89
N TYR A 126 8.94 -2.21 -21.89
CA TYR A 126 7.75 -3.04 -21.74
C TYR A 126 7.87 -4.28 -22.65
N CYS A 127 7.33 -5.39 -22.18
CA CYS A 127 7.20 -6.61 -22.93
C CYS A 127 6.10 -6.45 -23.98
N ALA A 128 6.45 -6.61 -25.26
CA ALA A 128 5.48 -6.56 -26.36
C ALA A 128 4.44 -7.70 -26.33
N SER A 129 4.75 -8.82 -25.67
CA SER A 129 3.84 -9.99 -25.62
C SER A 129 2.80 -9.90 -24.51
N CYS A 130 3.18 -9.44 -23.31
CA CYS A 130 2.27 -9.43 -22.15
C CYS A 130 2.08 -8.06 -21.50
N GLY A 131 2.70 -7.01 -22.03
CA GLY A 131 2.59 -5.63 -21.52
C GLY A 131 3.36 -5.35 -20.22
N GLN A 132 4.08 -6.33 -19.66
CA GLN A 132 4.82 -6.14 -18.41
C GLN A 132 6.04 -5.22 -18.57
N ARG A 133 6.26 -4.29 -17.64
CA ARG A 133 7.52 -3.52 -17.54
C ARG A 133 8.74 -4.41 -17.32
N ALA A 134 9.80 -4.15 -18.07
CA ALA A 134 10.97 -5.01 -18.22
C ALA A 134 11.99 -4.93 -17.07
N ARG A 135 12.05 -3.80 -16.35
CA ARG A 135 12.79 -3.67 -15.10
C ARG A 135 11.81 -3.59 -13.93
N ASP A 136 11.87 -4.57 -13.06
CA ASP A 136 11.29 -4.47 -11.72
C ASP A 136 12.18 -3.55 -10.89
N ARG A 137 11.72 -2.32 -10.64
CA ARG A 137 12.20 -1.58 -9.46
C ARG A 137 11.67 -2.30 -8.22
N MET A 138 12.37 -2.17 -7.10
CA MET A 138 11.82 -2.54 -5.79
C MET A 138 10.42 -1.95 -5.67
N ILE A 139 9.44 -2.77 -5.28
CA ILE A 139 8.05 -2.33 -5.12
C ILE A 139 8.06 -1.21 -4.07
N SER A 140 7.83 0.02 -4.49
CA SER A 140 7.67 1.14 -3.56
C SER A 140 6.20 1.24 -3.15
N LEU A 141 5.96 1.74 -1.95
CA LEU A 141 4.60 2.00 -1.47
C LEU A 141 3.84 2.95 -2.41
N TRP A 142 4.54 3.92 -2.97
CA TRP A 142 3.97 4.90 -3.90
C TRP A 142 3.52 4.29 -5.22
N GLU A 143 4.27 3.32 -5.76
CA GLU A 143 3.86 2.65 -7.01
C GLU A 143 2.60 1.82 -6.78
N MET A 144 2.44 1.16 -5.63
CA MET A 144 1.21 0.42 -5.29
C MET A 144 -0.01 1.36 -5.29
N VAL A 145 0.13 2.56 -4.73
CA VAL A 145 -0.93 3.58 -4.72
C VAL A 145 -1.21 4.10 -6.14
N ARG A 146 -0.17 4.33 -6.95
CA ARG A 146 -0.33 4.75 -8.35
C ARG A 146 -1.05 3.69 -9.18
N GLU A 147 -0.67 2.42 -9.08
CA GLU A 147 -1.36 1.31 -9.74
C GLU A 147 -2.83 1.20 -9.30
N ALA A 148 -3.13 1.56 -8.05
CA ALA A 148 -4.50 1.62 -7.57
C ALA A 148 -5.28 2.82 -8.09
N SER A 149 -4.68 3.81 -8.78
CA SER A 149 -5.40 4.97 -9.34
C SER A 149 -5.90 4.76 -10.78
N GLU A 150 -5.43 3.73 -11.49
CA GLU A 150 -5.86 3.39 -12.87
C GLU A 150 -7.19 2.58 -12.90
N ILE A 151 -8.15 3.03 -12.09
CA ILE A 151 -9.41 2.37 -11.76
C ILE A 151 -10.43 2.57 -12.89
N LEU A 152 -10.55 1.61 -13.82
CA LEU A 152 -11.84 0.95 -14.21
C LEU A 152 -11.85 0.25 -15.59
N THR A 153 -10.84 0.36 -16.46
CA THR A 153 -11.06 0.03 -17.90
C THR A 153 -10.48 -1.29 -18.44
N SER A 154 -10.10 -2.28 -17.62
CA SER A 154 -9.68 -3.61 -18.16
C SER A 154 -9.92 -4.78 -17.21
N LEU A 155 -11.19 -5.21 -17.13
CA LEU A 155 -11.63 -6.34 -16.34
C LEU A 155 -12.36 -7.34 -17.24
N GLU A 156 -11.79 -8.52 -17.46
CA GLU A 156 -12.58 -9.76 -17.55
C GLU A 156 -11.72 -11.04 -17.48
N SER A 157 -10.55 -11.12 -18.14
CA SER A 157 -9.76 -12.38 -18.14
C SER A 157 -8.83 -12.57 -16.93
N ARG A 158 -8.30 -11.49 -16.35
CA ARG A 158 -7.37 -11.55 -15.21
C ARG A 158 -8.06 -11.82 -13.87
N LEU A 159 -9.35 -11.48 -13.76
CA LEU A 159 -10.10 -11.55 -12.52
C LEU A 159 -10.25 -12.99 -12.04
N TRP A 160 -10.90 -13.85 -12.82
CA TRP A 160 -11.15 -15.25 -12.46
C TRP A 160 -9.86 -16.03 -12.16
N ARG A 161 -8.80 -15.77 -12.94
CA ARG A 161 -7.48 -16.36 -12.71
C ARG A 161 -6.89 -15.93 -11.36
N THR A 162 -7.01 -14.65 -11.02
CA THR A 162 -6.48 -14.09 -9.76
C THR A 162 -7.28 -14.62 -8.58
N LEU A 163 -8.62 -14.58 -8.63
CA LEU A 163 -9.49 -15.05 -7.55
C LEU A 163 -9.35 -16.56 -7.31
N GLY A 164 -9.33 -17.37 -8.38
CA GLY A 164 -9.15 -18.82 -8.26
C GLY A 164 -7.79 -19.20 -7.66
N LEU A 165 -6.72 -18.50 -8.05
CA LEU A 165 -5.40 -18.73 -7.44
C LEU A 165 -5.35 -18.27 -5.98
N LEU A 166 -6.01 -17.14 -5.68
CA LEU A 166 -6.08 -16.57 -4.34
C LEU A 166 -6.80 -17.52 -3.36
N LEU A 167 -7.92 -18.13 -3.75
CA LEU A 167 -8.69 -19.05 -2.90
C LEU A 167 -8.00 -20.40 -2.71
N VAL A 168 -7.46 -20.99 -3.79
CA VAL A 168 -7.05 -22.41 -3.80
C VAL A 168 -5.58 -22.62 -3.44
N ARG A 169 -4.70 -21.64 -3.71
CA ARG A 169 -3.25 -21.79 -3.54
C ARG A 169 -2.65 -20.76 -2.59
N PRO A 170 -2.62 -21.04 -1.27
CA PRO A 170 -2.19 -20.08 -0.26
C PRO A 170 -0.77 -19.56 -0.52
N GLY A 171 -0.64 -18.24 -0.57
CA GLY A 171 0.64 -17.54 -0.75
C GLY A 171 1.28 -17.64 -2.14
N ARG A 172 0.74 -18.43 -3.09
CA ARG A 172 1.32 -18.54 -4.44
C ARG A 172 1.19 -17.26 -5.24
N LEU A 173 0.05 -16.57 -5.13
CA LEU A 173 -0.16 -15.29 -5.80
C LEU A 173 0.88 -14.26 -5.34
N THR A 174 1.05 -14.11 -4.03
CA THR A 174 2.09 -13.23 -3.44
C THR A 174 3.49 -13.66 -3.88
N ARG A 175 3.82 -14.95 -3.86
CA ARG A 175 5.13 -15.46 -4.30
C ARG A 175 5.39 -15.14 -5.77
N ASP A 176 4.42 -15.32 -6.65
CA ASP A 176 4.55 -14.97 -8.06
C ASP A 176 4.77 -13.46 -8.24
N TYR A 177 4.06 -12.62 -7.46
CA TYR A 177 4.26 -11.18 -7.45
C TYR A 177 5.67 -10.77 -7.04
N LEU A 178 6.20 -11.39 -5.99
CA LEU A 178 7.57 -11.17 -5.50
C LEU A 178 8.62 -11.65 -6.51
N LEU A 179 8.31 -12.70 -7.29
CA LEU A 179 9.15 -13.18 -8.40
C LEU A 179 8.99 -12.35 -9.69
N GLY A 180 8.21 -11.27 -9.67
CA GLY A 180 8.00 -10.39 -10.83
C GLY A 180 6.99 -10.91 -11.86
N ARG A 181 6.20 -11.95 -11.57
CA ARG A 181 5.18 -12.51 -12.50
C ARG A 181 3.84 -11.78 -12.38
N ARG A 182 3.80 -10.47 -12.62
CA ARG A 182 2.68 -9.59 -12.21
C ARG A 182 1.61 -9.35 -13.29
N ALA A 183 1.98 -9.23 -14.56
CA ALA A 183 1.04 -8.76 -15.59
C ALA A 183 -0.20 -9.65 -15.82
N ARG A 184 -0.12 -10.93 -15.41
CA ARG A 184 -1.22 -11.89 -15.51
C ARG A 184 -2.28 -11.76 -14.40
N TYR A 185 -2.01 -10.99 -13.34
CA TYR A 185 -2.86 -10.86 -12.16
C TYR A 185 -3.38 -9.42 -11.99
N ILE A 186 -4.41 -9.26 -11.17
CA ILE A 186 -4.88 -7.93 -10.76
C ILE A 186 -3.91 -7.36 -9.70
N PRO A 187 -3.45 -6.10 -9.84
CA PRO A 187 -2.63 -5.43 -8.84
C PRO A 187 -3.16 -5.62 -7.42
N ALA A 188 -2.27 -5.92 -6.48
CA ALA A 188 -2.66 -6.36 -5.13
C ALA A 188 -3.53 -5.33 -4.39
N LEU A 189 -3.18 -4.04 -4.45
CA LEU A 189 -3.93 -2.99 -3.78
C LEU A 189 -5.34 -2.84 -4.39
N ARG A 190 -5.44 -2.88 -5.73
CA ARG A 190 -6.72 -2.86 -6.44
C ARG A 190 -7.59 -4.07 -6.09
N LEU A 191 -6.98 -5.25 -6.00
CA LEU A 191 -7.67 -6.48 -5.63
C LEU A 191 -8.23 -6.39 -4.21
N PHE A 192 -7.43 -5.94 -3.25
CA PHE A 192 -7.85 -5.72 -1.87
C PHE A 192 -8.97 -4.68 -1.75
N LEU A 193 -8.80 -3.50 -2.37
CA LEU A 193 -9.81 -2.44 -2.37
C LEU A 193 -11.14 -2.89 -3.00
N GLY A 194 -11.06 -3.57 -4.15
CA GLY A 194 -12.25 -4.06 -4.84
C GLY A 194 -13.00 -5.12 -4.05
N LEU A 195 -12.27 -6.05 -3.40
CA LEU A 195 -12.88 -7.11 -2.61
C LEU A 195 -13.37 -6.62 -1.24
N SER A 196 -12.69 -5.65 -0.61
CA SER A 196 -13.17 -5.02 0.61
C SER A 196 -14.44 -4.23 0.35
N LEU A 197 -14.46 -3.43 -0.72
CA LEU A 197 -15.66 -2.67 -1.12
C LEU A 197 -16.82 -3.60 -1.43
N LEU A 198 -16.57 -4.68 -2.20
CA LEU A 198 -17.59 -5.70 -2.47
C LEU A 198 -18.12 -6.32 -1.17
N PHE A 199 -17.23 -6.74 -0.26
CA PHE A 199 -17.63 -7.34 1.02
C PHE A 199 -18.48 -6.37 1.85
N PHE A 200 -18.03 -5.14 2.07
CA PHE A 200 -18.77 -4.17 2.88
C PHE A 200 -20.08 -3.74 2.22
N PHE A 201 -20.12 -3.65 0.89
CA PHE A 201 -21.37 -3.44 0.16
C PHE A 201 -22.35 -4.58 0.38
N LEU A 202 -21.92 -5.84 0.23
CA LEU A 202 -22.77 -6.99 0.48
C LEU A 202 -23.20 -7.04 1.96
N PHE A 203 -22.27 -6.84 2.90
CA PHE A 203 -22.55 -6.82 4.33
C PHE A 203 -23.57 -5.73 4.70
N SER A 204 -23.50 -4.56 4.07
CA SER A 204 -24.47 -3.48 4.27
C SER A 204 -25.88 -3.80 3.75
N LEU A 205 -26.02 -4.77 2.83
CA LEU A 205 -27.32 -5.24 2.35
C LEU A 205 -27.87 -6.41 3.18
N ASP A 206 -27.05 -7.00 4.05
CA ASP A 206 -27.43 -8.14 4.88
C ASP A 206 -28.37 -7.69 6.00
N THR A 207 -29.68 -7.88 5.80
CA THR A 207 -30.72 -7.52 6.78
C THR A 207 -30.69 -8.40 8.01
N ARG A 208 -30.03 -9.56 8.00
CA ARG A 208 -29.81 -10.40 9.20
C ARG A 208 -28.98 -9.70 10.27
N PHE A 209 -28.21 -8.69 9.87
CA PHE A 209 -27.42 -7.85 10.77
C PHE A 209 -28.11 -6.51 11.08
N SER A 210 -29.42 -6.37 10.78
CA SER A 210 -30.15 -5.16 11.15
C SER A 210 -30.29 -5.05 12.65
N VAL A 211 -29.79 -3.94 13.19
CA VAL A 211 -30.04 -3.52 14.57
C VAL A 211 -31.47 -3.03 14.64
N GLU A 212 -32.40 -3.93 14.98
CA GLU A 212 -33.76 -3.54 15.37
C GLU A 212 -33.69 -2.88 16.74
N ALA A 213 -34.16 -1.64 16.81
CA ALA A 213 -34.33 -0.94 18.07
C ALA A 213 -35.49 -1.60 18.82
N GLY A 214 -35.16 -2.39 19.85
CA GLY A 214 -36.02 -2.85 20.94
C GLY A 214 -37.47 -3.18 20.58
N ASP A 215 -37.75 -4.46 20.32
CA ASP A 215 -39.03 -5.02 20.77
C ASP A 215 -38.80 -5.54 22.19
N GLU A 216 -39.69 -5.24 23.13
CA GLU A 216 -39.53 -5.47 24.59
C GLU A 216 -39.32 -6.96 24.98
N ASP A 217 -39.44 -7.90 24.03
CA ASP A 217 -39.29 -9.34 24.24
C ASP A 217 -38.14 -10.01 23.46
N ALA A 218 -37.31 -9.26 22.71
CA ALA A 218 -36.19 -9.84 21.98
C ALA A 218 -34.89 -9.80 22.80
N GLY A 219 -34.43 -10.99 23.21
CA GLY A 219 -33.25 -11.21 24.06
C GLY A 219 -32.03 -10.34 23.70
N ASP A 220 -31.60 -9.61 24.74
CA ASP A 220 -30.48 -8.69 24.81
C ASP A 220 -29.19 -9.23 24.16
N ILE A 221 -28.61 -8.48 23.21
CA ILE A 221 -27.19 -8.63 22.86
C ILE A 221 -26.40 -7.83 23.90
N SER A 222 -26.28 -8.41 25.10
CA SER A 222 -25.40 -7.88 26.12
C SER A 222 -23.95 -8.24 25.78
N LEU A 223 -23.17 -7.26 25.32
CA LEU A 223 -21.72 -7.35 25.36
C LEU A 223 -21.30 -7.23 26.83
N GLN A 224 -21.35 -8.34 27.58
CA GLN A 224 -20.97 -8.38 29.00
C GLN A 224 -19.45 -8.18 29.15
N LEU A 225 -19.05 -6.91 29.23
CA LEU A 225 -17.81 -6.51 29.90
C LEU A 225 -18.06 -6.62 31.40
N GLN A 226 -17.79 -7.79 31.97
CA GLN A 226 -17.70 -7.95 33.42
C GLN A 226 -16.49 -7.16 33.91
N ILE A 227 -16.74 -5.94 34.38
CA ILE A 227 -15.91 -5.29 35.38
C ILE A 227 -16.54 -5.69 36.72
N GLY A 228 -15.82 -6.49 37.49
CA GLY A 228 -16.29 -6.94 38.80
C GLY A 228 -16.58 -5.76 39.73
N ASP A 229 -17.51 -5.94 40.66
CA ASP A 229 -17.11 -6.22 42.04
C ASP A 229 -18.30 -6.71 42.90
N GLU A 230 -17.91 -7.58 43.84
CA GLU A 230 -18.47 -7.87 45.17
C GLU A 230 -19.82 -8.59 45.35
N GLU A 231 -19.68 -9.84 45.83
CA GLU A 231 -20.62 -10.57 46.70
C GLU A 231 -21.09 -9.71 47.88
N THR A 232 -22.40 -9.69 48.19
CA THR A 232 -23.03 -10.19 49.44
C THR A 232 -24.52 -9.76 49.53
N PRO A 233 -25.35 -10.30 50.42
CA PRO A 233 -25.72 -11.71 50.64
C PRO A 233 -27.24 -11.92 50.45
N SER A 234 -27.63 -13.14 50.11
CA SER A 234 -29.00 -13.61 50.21
C SER A 234 -29.40 -13.83 51.68
N ASP A 235 -30.57 -13.35 52.09
CA ASP A 235 -31.34 -13.97 53.17
C ASP A 235 -32.83 -14.08 52.78
N PRO A 236 -33.56 -15.09 53.31
CA PRO A 236 -34.73 -15.66 52.65
C PRO A 236 -36.05 -15.41 53.41
N ALA A 237 -37.13 -15.95 52.83
CA ALA A 237 -38.41 -16.36 53.42
C ALA A 237 -39.65 -15.51 53.09
N GLY A 238 -40.71 -16.20 52.67
CA GLY A 238 -42.08 -15.68 52.67
C GLY A 238 -43.01 -16.26 51.60
N GLU A 239 -43.47 -17.50 51.78
CA GLU A 239 -44.49 -18.18 50.95
C GLU A 239 -45.90 -17.57 51.09
N THR A 240 -46.53 -17.19 49.96
CA THR A 240 -47.95 -17.37 49.49
C THR A 240 -49.18 -17.01 50.39
N PRO A 241 -50.46 -17.00 49.89
CA PRO A 241 -51.00 -17.18 48.52
C PRO A 241 -52.08 -16.14 48.08
N ALA A 242 -52.45 -16.32 46.81
CA ALA A 242 -53.54 -15.72 46.02
C ALA A 242 -54.95 -15.63 46.66
N ALA A 243 -55.74 -14.66 46.18
CA ALA A 243 -57.21 -14.74 46.14
C ALA A 243 -57.78 -13.98 44.91
N ASN A 244 -58.75 -14.64 44.26
CA ASN A 244 -59.41 -14.28 43.00
C ASN A 244 -60.58 -13.28 43.19
N GLY A 245 -60.96 -12.56 42.13
CA GLY A 245 -62.36 -12.14 41.91
C GLY A 245 -62.55 -10.88 41.02
N PRO A 246 -63.48 -10.87 40.04
CA PRO A 246 -63.52 -9.90 38.93
C PRO A 246 -64.59 -8.79 39.08
N ALA A 247 -64.40 -7.64 38.41
CA ALA A 247 -65.46 -6.68 38.03
C ALA A 247 -64.87 -5.68 37.01
N GLU A 248 -65.27 -5.72 35.73
CA GLU A 248 -66.35 -4.93 35.11
C GLU A 248 -66.01 -3.45 34.89
N ALA A 249 -66.09 -3.05 33.61
CA ALA A 249 -65.74 -1.76 33.05
C ALA A 249 -66.87 -0.73 33.21
N THR A 250 -66.52 0.53 33.49
CA THR A 250 -67.14 1.75 32.92
C THR A 250 -66.39 3.00 33.39
N GLY A 251 -66.21 3.99 32.51
CA GLY A 251 -66.17 5.40 32.91
C GLY A 251 -64.94 6.20 32.48
N ASP A 252 -65.18 7.09 31.51
CA ASP A 252 -64.47 8.31 31.10
C ASP A 252 -63.34 8.87 32.00
N GLY A 253 -62.23 9.21 31.33
CA GLY A 253 -61.06 10.04 31.68
C GLY A 253 -60.83 10.52 33.12
N PRO A 254 -59.58 10.41 33.60
CA PRO A 254 -58.62 11.47 33.26
C PRO A 254 -57.28 10.91 32.76
N GLU A 255 -56.45 11.79 32.19
CA GLU A 255 -55.03 11.55 31.91
C GLU A 255 -54.40 10.63 32.95
N GLN A 256 -54.04 9.42 32.55
CA GLN A 256 -53.23 8.53 33.38
C GLN A 256 -51.83 9.13 33.44
N GLU A 257 -51.59 9.91 34.49
CA GLU A 257 -50.28 9.99 35.11
C GLU A 257 -49.82 8.56 35.38
N VAL A 258 -48.90 8.07 34.53
CA VAL A 258 -48.10 6.88 34.81
C VAL A 258 -47.52 7.07 36.22
N PRO A 259 -47.70 6.12 37.16
CA PRO A 259 -47.16 6.26 38.50
C PRO A 259 -45.65 6.39 38.37
N GLY A 260 -45.17 7.62 38.58
CA GLY A 260 -43.77 7.94 38.58
C GLY A 260 -43.08 7.18 39.70
N ASN A 261 -42.49 6.04 39.36
CA ASN A 261 -41.10 5.87 39.76
C ASN A 261 -40.39 7.08 39.14
N ARG A 262 -39.99 8.05 39.97
CA ARG A 262 -39.10 9.12 39.52
C ARG A 262 -37.92 8.43 38.87
N GLY A 263 -37.91 8.42 37.54
CA GLY A 263 -36.88 7.80 36.75
C GLY A 263 -35.56 8.41 37.18
N GLU A 264 -34.77 7.63 37.91
CA GLU A 264 -33.35 7.88 38.03
C GLU A 264 -32.83 7.85 36.60
N ASP A 265 -32.28 8.99 36.15
CA ASP A 265 -31.57 9.07 34.88
C ASP A 265 -30.46 8.00 34.94
N PRO A 266 -30.55 6.91 34.16
CA PRO A 266 -29.61 5.80 34.25
C PRO A 266 -28.18 6.21 33.88
N CYS A 267 -28.03 7.42 33.32
CA CYS A 267 -26.75 8.00 32.94
C CYS A 267 -26.23 9.03 33.95
N ALA A 268 -26.97 9.42 34.99
CA ALA A 268 -26.55 10.47 35.94
C ALA A 268 -25.29 10.10 36.73
N ASP A 269 -25.11 8.82 37.03
CA ASP A 269 -23.96 8.30 37.80
C ASP A 269 -22.72 8.05 36.93
N VAL A 270 -22.78 8.28 35.62
CA VAL A 270 -21.63 8.16 34.73
C VAL A 270 -20.67 9.32 35.00
N GLN A 271 -19.66 9.06 35.82
CA GLN A 271 -18.58 9.99 36.14
C GLN A 271 -17.24 9.33 35.89
N VAL A 272 -16.36 10.01 35.15
CA VAL A 272 -15.01 9.50 34.89
C VAL A 272 -13.98 10.39 35.58
N THR A 273 -13.11 9.76 36.37
CA THR A 273 -11.98 10.41 37.03
C THR A 273 -10.68 9.85 36.48
N TRP A 274 -9.78 10.75 36.06
CA TRP A 274 -8.51 10.37 35.42
C TRP A 274 -7.33 10.53 36.40
N PRO A 275 -6.35 9.62 36.38
CA PRO A 275 -5.09 9.77 37.12
C PRO A 275 -4.37 11.09 36.78
N GLU A 276 -3.51 11.59 37.66
CA GLU A 276 -2.88 12.92 37.47
C GLU A 276 -2.13 13.09 36.14
N GLY A 277 -1.48 12.02 35.64
CA GLY A 277 -0.80 12.02 34.35
C GLY A 277 -1.71 11.96 33.12
N MET A 278 -3.01 11.72 33.30
CA MET A 278 -4.01 11.56 32.23
C MET A 278 -5.13 12.60 32.28
N LYS A 279 -4.98 13.69 33.05
CA LYS A 279 -5.96 14.80 33.09
C LYS A 279 -6.23 15.43 31.71
N TRP A 280 -5.33 15.27 30.73
CA TRP A 280 -5.55 15.68 29.34
C TRP A 280 -6.75 14.98 28.69
N ALA A 281 -7.13 13.79 29.17
CA ALA A 281 -8.23 13.00 28.65
C ALA A 281 -9.59 13.67 28.88
N ASN A 282 -9.74 14.53 29.90
CA ASN A 282 -10.97 15.31 30.13
C ASN A 282 -11.36 16.21 28.94
N ARG A 283 -10.39 16.57 28.07
CA ARG A 283 -10.67 17.35 26.86
C ARG A 283 -11.49 16.55 25.83
N TRP A 284 -11.37 15.23 25.86
CA TRP A 284 -11.99 14.33 24.88
C TRP A 284 -13.13 13.53 25.52
N LEU A 285 -12.89 12.99 26.73
CA LEU A 285 -13.76 12.11 27.51
C LEU A 285 -14.13 12.78 28.85
N SER A 286 -14.90 13.87 28.79
CA SER A 286 -15.49 14.47 30.00
C SER A 286 -16.73 13.69 30.43
N SER A 287 -17.04 13.73 31.73
CA SER A 287 -18.26 13.13 32.27
C SER A 287 -19.51 13.64 31.53
N GLU A 288 -19.58 14.94 31.19
CA GLU A 288 -20.72 15.50 30.44
C GLU A 288 -20.93 14.86 29.06
N ARG A 289 -19.83 14.62 28.32
CA ARG A 289 -19.91 13.99 26.98
C ARG A 289 -20.34 12.53 27.08
N LEU A 290 -19.81 11.81 28.05
CA LEU A 290 -20.16 10.42 28.31
C LEU A 290 -21.62 10.29 28.75
N GLN A 291 -22.12 11.19 29.58
CA GLN A 291 -23.53 11.25 29.96
C GLN A 291 -24.43 11.54 28.75
N THR A 292 -24.02 12.47 27.88
CA THR A 292 -24.76 12.80 26.65
C THR A 292 -24.82 11.60 25.71
N ALA A 293 -23.69 10.92 25.49
CA ALA A 293 -23.62 9.72 24.69
C ALA A 293 -24.46 8.58 25.29
N CYS A 294 -24.37 8.37 26.61
CA CYS A 294 -25.17 7.39 27.34
C CYS A 294 -26.67 7.63 27.14
N ARG A 295 -27.15 8.87 27.32
CA ARG A 295 -28.57 9.20 27.12
C ARG A 295 -29.03 8.93 25.70
N LYS A 296 -28.18 9.24 24.70
CA LYS A 296 -28.50 9.02 23.29
C LYS A 296 -28.53 7.53 22.92
N ILE A 297 -27.59 6.74 23.46
CA ILE A 297 -27.52 5.28 23.30
C ILE A 297 -28.72 4.61 23.98
N VAL A 298 -29.06 5.02 25.20
CA VAL A 298 -30.21 4.48 25.93
C VAL A 298 -31.51 4.83 25.22
N ALA A 299 -31.64 6.06 24.72
CA ALA A 299 -32.84 6.52 24.02
C ALA A 299 -33.12 5.80 22.69
N ASP A 300 -32.09 5.27 22.02
CA ASP A 300 -32.23 4.57 20.73
C ASP A 300 -31.84 3.08 20.77
N HIS A 301 -31.76 2.51 21.98
CA HIS A 301 -31.33 1.13 22.23
C HIS A 301 -29.98 0.77 21.55
N GLY A 302 -29.08 1.75 21.42
CA GLY A 302 -27.75 1.59 20.83
C GLY A 302 -27.74 1.53 19.30
N ALA A 303 -28.84 1.85 18.63
CA ALA A 303 -28.92 1.81 17.17
C ALA A 303 -27.98 2.82 16.50
N SER A 304 -27.87 4.06 16.99
CA SER A 304 -26.93 5.04 16.42
C SER A 304 -25.47 4.66 16.71
N PHE A 305 -25.20 4.11 17.89
CA PHE A 305 -23.86 3.69 18.28
C PHE A 305 -23.34 2.51 17.45
N THR A 306 -24.16 1.48 17.28
CA THR A 306 -23.82 0.31 16.46
C THR A 306 -23.63 0.67 14.99
N ARG A 307 -24.50 1.51 14.41
CA ARG A 307 -24.31 2.03 13.04
C ARG A 307 -23.00 2.79 12.88
N ALA A 308 -22.74 3.74 13.78
CA ALA A 308 -21.50 4.50 13.76
C ALA A 308 -20.26 3.62 13.98
N LEU A 309 -20.34 2.57 14.80
CA LEU A 309 -19.27 1.60 14.98
C LEU A 309 -18.98 0.84 13.67
N LEU A 310 -20.02 0.34 12.99
CA LEU A 310 -19.90 -0.41 11.73
C LEU A 310 -19.32 0.45 10.59
N GLU A 311 -19.71 1.74 10.50
CA GLU A 311 -19.20 2.69 9.50
C GLU A 311 -17.68 2.91 9.62
N ASN A 312 -17.11 2.75 10.82
CA ASN A 312 -15.69 2.95 11.07
C ASN A 312 -14.84 1.68 10.83
N ILE A 313 -15.43 0.49 10.77
CA ILE A 313 -14.70 -0.78 10.58
C ILE A 313 -13.82 -0.79 9.31
N PRO A 314 -14.31 -0.39 8.12
CA PRO A 314 -13.49 -0.38 6.90
C PRO A 314 -12.23 0.48 7.05
N ALA A 315 -12.38 1.68 7.64
CA ALA A 315 -11.29 2.63 7.84
C ALA A 315 -10.20 2.06 8.75
N MET A 316 -10.59 1.36 9.83
CA MET A 316 -9.66 0.72 10.76
C MET A 316 -8.78 -0.33 10.06
N MET A 317 -9.36 -1.11 9.14
CA MET A 317 -8.60 -2.15 8.43
C MET A 317 -7.52 -1.56 7.52
N PHE A 318 -7.75 -0.37 6.95
CA PHE A 318 -6.73 0.34 6.17
C PHE A 318 -5.53 0.81 7.00
N ILE A 319 -5.72 1.07 8.30
CA ILE A 319 -4.65 1.46 9.22
C ILE A 319 -3.97 0.24 9.83
N LEU A 320 -4.75 -0.79 10.17
CA LEU A 320 -4.26 -2.02 10.78
C LEU A 320 -3.32 -2.80 9.83
N VAL A 321 -3.63 -2.88 8.54
CA VAL A 321 -2.82 -3.65 7.57
C VAL A 321 -1.38 -3.12 7.43
N PRO A 322 -1.13 -1.81 7.22
CA PRO A 322 0.21 -1.23 7.27
C PRO A 322 0.92 -1.44 8.61
N LEU A 323 0.23 -1.23 9.73
CA LEU A 323 0.81 -1.45 11.06
C LEU A 323 1.27 -2.90 11.23
N MET A 324 0.44 -3.84 10.80
CA MET A 324 0.76 -5.26 10.86
C MET A 324 1.88 -5.65 9.88
N ALA A 325 2.01 -4.97 8.74
CA ALA A 325 3.16 -5.14 7.85
C ALA A 325 4.46 -4.72 8.53
N GLY A 326 4.40 -3.66 9.34
CA GLY A 326 5.50 -3.22 10.20
C GLY A 326 5.86 -4.29 11.24
N PHE A 327 4.86 -4.86 11.91
CA PHE A 327 5.07 -5.97 12.83
C PHE A 327 5.66 -7.21 12.14
N MET A 328 5.18 -7.56 10.94
CA MET A 328 5.77 -8.62 10.11
C MET A 328 7.24 -8.34 9.77
N LYS A 329 7.61 -7.08 9.50
CA LYS A 329 9.01 -6.71 9.28
C LYS A 329 9.87 -6.95 10.54
N LEU A 330 9.32 -6.70 11.73
CA LEU A 330 9.98 -7.01 13.01
C LEU A 330 10.12 -8.51 13.27
N LEU A 331 9.15 -9.34 12.82
CA LEU A 331 9.23 -10.80 12.93
C LEU A 331 10.23 -11.45 11.94
N TYR A 332 10.60 -10.72 10.87
CA TYR A 332 11.45 -11.20 9.80
C TYR A 332 12.66 -10.27 9.51
N PRO A 333 13.46 -9.90 10.53
CA PRO A 333 14.55 -8.93 10.37
C PRO A 333 15.64 -9.45 9.43
N LEU A 334 15.91 -10.76 9.49
CA LEU A 334 16.94 -11.46 8.71
C LEU A 334 16.46 -11.97 7.34
N SER A 335 15.22 -11.67 6.95
CA SER A 335 14.67 -12.18 5.68
C SER A 335 15.22 -11.49 4.44
N GLY A 336 15.92 -10.35 4.59
CA GLY A 336 16.34 -9.48 3.49
C GLY A 336 15.18 -8.79 2.76
N ARG A 337 13.94 -8.95 3.24
CA ARG A 337 12.73 -8.44 2.59
C ARG A 337 12.40 -7.01 2.94
N TYR A 338 11.82 -6.29 1.99
CA TYR A 338 11.40 -4.90 2.19
C TYR A 338 10.05 -4.82 2.88
N TYR A 339 9.78 -3.70 3.55
CA TYR A 339 8.47 -3.43 4.17
C TYR A 339 7.31 -3.62 3.18
N ALA A 340 7.47 -3.13 1.94
CA ALA A 340 6.46 -3.27 0.90
C ALA A 340 6.14 -4.74 0.55
N GLU A 341 7.07 -5.67 0.72
CA GLU A 341 6.84 -7.10 0.45
C GLU A 341 6.00 -7.74 1.57
N HIS A 342 6.21 -7.33 2.83
CA HIS A 342 5.36 -7.73 3.95
C HIS A 342 3.96 -7.13 3.82
N LEU A 343 3.87 -5.87 3.41
CA LEU A 343 2.59 -5.22 3.12
C LEU A 343 1.85 -5.94 1.99
N LEU A 344 2.54 -6.24 0.90
CA LEU A 344 1.99 -6.98 -0.23
C LEU A 344 1.43 -8.34 0.19
N PHE A 345 2.14 -9.06 1.07
CA PHE A 345 1.66 -10.31 1.64
C PHE A 345 0.34 -10.13 2.40
N LEU A 346 0.26 -9.15 3.30
CA LEU A 346 -0.95 -8.91 4.09
C LEU A 346 -2.12 -8.40 3.25
N VAL A 347 -1.86 -7.56 2.25
CA VAL A 347 -2.88 -7.09 1.29
C VAL A 347 -3.49 -8.27 0.54
N HIS A 348 -2.69 -9.23 0.07
CA HIS A 348 -3.22 -10.45 -0.54
C HIS A 348 -3.99 -11.33 0.46
N PHE A 349 -3.50 -11.46 1.70
CA PHE A 349 -4.20 -12.22 2.72
C PHE A 349 -5.57 -11.61 3.07
N HIS A 350 -5.66 -10.29 3.18
CA HIS A 350 -6.93 -9.62 3.43
C HIS A 350 -7.87 -9.65 2.21
N ALA A 351 -7.33 -9.53 1.00
CA ALA A 351 -8.10 -9.78 -0.22
C ALA A 351 -8.73 -11.19 -0.21
N PHE A 352 -7.96 -12.22 0.17
CA PHE A 352 -8.47 -13.58 0.34
C PHE A 352 -9.57 -13.64 1.41
N PHE A 353 -9.34 -13.03 2.56
CA PHE A 353 -10.27 -13.00 3.69
C PHE A 353 -11.62 -12.40 3.27
N TYR A 354 -11.62 -11.22 2.66
CA TYR A 354 -12.86 -10.57 2.19
C TYR A 354 -13.55 -11.37 1.08
N LEU A 355 -12.80 -11.94 0.14
CA LEU A 355 -13.40 -12.79 -0.88
C LEU A 355 -14.13 -14.00 -0.27
N LEU A 356 -13.50 -14.66 0.70
CA LEU A 356 -14.10 -15.82 1.37
C LEU A 356 -15.32 -15.41 2.21
N LEU A 357 -15.24 -14.29 2.94
CA LEU A 357 -16.38 -13.76 3.69
C LEU A 357 -17.55 -13.39 2.78
N SER A 358 -17.30 -12.76 1.63
CA SER A 358 -18.34 -12.48 0.63
C SER A 358 -19.01 -13.76 0.12
N ILE A 359 -18.25 -14.84 -0.09
CA ILE A 359 -18.81 -16.14 -0.50
C ILE A 359 -19.68 -16.74 0.62
N VAL A 360 -19.23 -16.68 1.87
CA VAL A 360 -19.99 -17.14 3.04
C VAL A 360 -21.29 -16.33 3.20
N LEU A 361 -21.22 -15.00 3.05
CA LEU A 361 -22.37 -14.12 3.17
C LEU A 361 -23.43 -14.40 2.11
N LEU A 362 -23.00 -14.52 0.84
CA LEU A 362 -23.87 -14.87 -0.29
C LEU A 362 -24.49 -16.25 -0.12
N ALA A 363 -23.72 -17.24 0.35
CA ALA A 363 -24.27 -18.55 0.68
C ALA A 363 -25.33 -18.43 1.77
N GLY A 364 -25.08 -17.61 2.79
CA GLY A 364 -26.08 -17.23 3.77
C GLY A 364 -27.38 -16.79 3.12
N TRP A 365 -27.39 -15.78 2.24
CA TRP A 365 -28.61 -15.33 1.57
C TRP A 365 -29.30 -16.38 0.71
N ILE A 366 -28.54 -17.28 0.10
CA ILE A 366 -29.09 -18.34 -0.77
C ILE A 366 -29.77 -19.43 0.06
N PHE A 367 -29.23 -19.75 1.24
CA PHE A 367 -29.67 -20.87 2.08
C PHE A 367 -30.52 -20.44 3.30
N ASP A 368 -30.80 -19.14 3.47
CA ASP A 368 -31.62 -18.58 4.57
C ASP A 368 -33.13 -18.54 4.27
N GLY A 369 -33.56 -19.14 3.15
CA GLY A 369 -34.96 -19.17 2.76
C GLY A 369 -35.70 -20.43 3.24
N GLU A 370 -37.04 -20.40 3.22
CA GLU A 370 -37.89 -21.57 3.46
C GLU A 370 -37.62 -22.75 2.50
N TRP A 371 -36.98 -22.49 1.36
CA TRP A 371 -36.89 -23.41 0.22
C TRP A 371 -35.63 -24.28 0.23
N LEU A 372 -34.58 -23.87 0.97
CA LEU A 372 -33.31 -24.60 1.03
C LEU A 372 -32.89 -24.77 2.49
N PRO A 373 -32.35 -25.94 2.88
CA PRO A 373 -31.81 -26.11 4.23
C PRO A 373 -30.64 -25.15 4.51
N ASP A 374 -30.50 -24.75 5.77
CA ASP A 374 -29.48 -23.84 6.30
C ASP A 374 -28.11 -24.51 6.53
N TRP A 375 -28.09 -25.83 6.77
CA TRP A 375 -26.87 -26.59 7.06
C TRP A 375 -25.73 -26.42 6.05
N PRO A 376 -25.93 -26.25 4.72
CA PRO A 376 -24.83 -26.02 3.78
C PRO A 376 -24.12 -24.70 4.03
N ALA A 377 -24.85 -23.63 4.35
CA ALA A 377 -24.26 -22.35 4.71
C ALA A 377 -23.52 -22.44 6.05
N ALA A 378 -24.09 -23.11 7.05
CA ALA A 378 -23.43 -23.35 8.33
C ALA A 378 -22.13 -24.17 8.18
N MET A 379 -22.15 -25.22 7.35
CA MET A 379 -20.95 -26.01 7.03
C MET A 379 -19.88 -25.18 6.31
N LEU A 380 -20.28 -24.34 5.35
CA LEU A 380 -19.36 -23.45 4.65
C LEU A 380 -18.74 -22.43 5.60
N PHE A 381 -19.52 -21.87 6.52
CA PHE A 381 -19.03 -20.98 7.58
C PHE A 381 -18.01 -21.70 8.47
N ALA A 382 -18.37 -22.88 9.00
CA ALA A 382 -17.48 -23.66 9.87
C ALA A 382 -16.19 -24.08 9.15
N PHE A 383 -16.28 -24.51 7.89
CA PHE A 383 -15.12 -24.81 7.07
C PHE A 383 -14.24 -23.57 6.87
N SER A 384 -14.85 -22.42 6.56
CA SER A 384 -14.13 -21.16 6.33
C SER A 384 -13.39 -20.70 7.60
N ALA A 385 -14.02 -20.83 8.77
CA ALA A 385 -13.41 -20.50 10.06
C ALA A 385 -12.13 -21.32 10.33
N VAL A 386 -12.09 -22.59 9.91
CA VAL A 386 -10.88 -23.43 9.99
C VAL A 386 -9.92 -23.15 8.82
N TYR A 387 -10.44 -22.83 7.63
CA TYR A 387 -9.64 -22.65 6.44
C TYR A 387 -8.79 -21.37 6.49
N ILE A 388 -9.31 -20.26 7.02
CA ILE A 388 -8.58 -18.99 7.16
C ILE A 388 -7.25 -19.13 7.92
N PRO A 389 -7.21 -19.69 9.15
CA PRO A 389 -5.96 -19.88 9.87
C PRO A 389 -5.01 -20.84 9.17
N VAL A 390 -5.53 -21.93 8.58
CA VAL A 390 -4.73 -22.88 7.77
C VAL A 390 -4.12 -22.20 6.54
N TYR A 391 -4.89 -21.34 5.88
CA TYR A 391 -4.46 -20.55 4.73
C TYR A 391 -3.31 -19.64 5.11
N LEU A 392 -3.46 -18.86 6.19
CA LEU A 392 -2.43 -17.93 6.66
C LEU A 392 -1.13 -18.67 6.97
N PHE A 393 -1.18 -19.76 7.72
CA PHE A 393 -0.01 -20.56 8.05
C PHE A 393 0.69 -21.11 6.79
N ARG A 394 -0.07 -21.67 5.84
CA ARG A 394 0.47 -22.16 4.57
C ARG A 394 1.05 -21.04 3.73
N ALA A 395 0.38 -19.90 3.66
CA ALA A 395 0.80 -18.74 2.88
C ALA A 395 2.12 -18.17 3.43
N MET A 396 2.27 -18.04 4.75
CA MET A 396 3.53 -17.63 5.38
C MET A 396 4.67 -18.58 5.01
N ARG A 397 4.46 -19.90 5.05
CA ARG A 397 5.50 -20.85 4.63
C ARG A 397 5.87 -20.73 3.16
N VAL A 398 4.87 -20.64 2.27
CA VAL A 398 5.11 -20.55 0.82
C VAL A 398 5.85 -19.26 0.48
N VAL A 399 5.49 -18.16 1.13
CA VAL A 399 6.05 -16.85 0.84
C VAL A 399 7.44 -16.71 1.43
N TYR A 400 7.65 -17.06 2.71
CA TYR A 400 8.94 -16.86 3.38
C TYR A 400 9.89 -18.06 3.34
N GLU A 401 9.45 -19.20 2.81
CA GLU A 401 10.25 -20.41 2.59
C GLU A 401 10.95 -20.92 3.87
N GLN A 402 10.28 -20.80 5.03
CA GLN A 402 10.78 -21.24 6.35
C GLN A 402 10.25 -22.61 6.78
N GLY A 403 10.98 -23.26 7.70
CA GLY A 403 10.58 -24.51 8.34
C GLY A 403 9.34 -24.38 9.23
N ARG A 404 8.63 -25.50 9.48
CA ARG A 404 7.33 -25.52 10.18
C ARG A 404 7.37 -24.87 11.56
N LEU A 405 8.38 -25.18 12.38
CA LEU A 405 8.48 -24.68 13.75
C LEU A 405 8.71 -23.17 13.78
N ALA A 406 9.67 -22.69 12.98
CA ALA A 406 9.96 -21.25 12.88
C ALA A 406 8.74 -20.47 12.38
N THR A 407 8.00 -20.99 11.39
CA THR A 407 6.74 -20.37 10.95
C THR A 407 5.65 -20.47 12.01
N GLY A 408 5.56 -21.57 12.77
CA GLY A 408 4.58 -21.75 13.84
C GLY A 408 4.70 -20.70 14.94
N VAL A 409 5.91 -20.46 15.44
CA VAL A 409 6.17 -19.42 16.46
C VAL A 409 5.73 -18.04 15.94
N LYS A 410 6.15 -17.68 14.72
CA LYS A 410 5.80 -16.39 14.12
C LYS A 410 4.32 -16.25 13.80
N TYR A 411 3.66 -17.35 13.43
CA TYR A 411 2.22 -17.41 13.20
C TYR A 411 1.45 -17.12 14.48
N VAL A 412 1.85 -17.71 15.62
CA VAL A 412 1.24 -17.41 16.92
C VAL A 412 1.48 -15.96 17.33
N LEU A 413 2.71 -15.45 17.20
CA LEU A 413 3.01 -14.04 17.49
C LEU A 413 2.22 -13.08 16.61
N LEU A 414 2.08 -13.40 15.32
CA LEU A 414 1.26 -12.63 14.39
C LEU A 414 -0.22 -12.67 14.77
N GLY A 415 -0.73 -13.84 15.19
CA GLY A 415 -2.10 -13.99 15.69
C GLY A 415 -2.37 -13.16 16.94
N ILE A 416 -1.47 -13.20 17.92
CA ILE A 416 -1.54 -12.36 19.13
C ILE A 416 -1.54 -10.88 18.74
N ALA A 417 -0.63 -10.45 17.86
CA ALA A 417 -0.58 -9.07 17.40
C ALA A 417 -1.87 -8.65 16.68
N TYR A 418 -2.48 -9.53 15.88
CA TYR A 418 -3.77 -9.26 15.24
C TYR A 418 -4.90 -9.11 16.26
N LEU A 419 -4.96 -9.98 17.27
CA LEU A 419 -5.96 -9.92 18.33
C LEU A 419 -5.80 -8.65 19.17
N THR A 420 -4.59 -8.36 19.64
CA THR A 420 -4.30 -7.13 20.39
C THR A 420 -4.59 -5.89 19.55
N GLY A 421 -4.16 -5.88 18.28
CA GLY A 421 -4.48 -4.80 17.35
C GLY A 421 -5.98 -4.62 17.21
N LEU A 422 -6.72 -5.67 16.91
CA LEU A 422 -8.18 -5.63 16.77
C LEU A 422 -8.85 -5.05 18.03
N LEU A 423 -8.47 -5.51 19.22
CA LEU A 423 -9.02 -5.02 20.49
C LEU A 423 -8.72 -3.53 20.71
N LEU A 424 -7.48 -3.09 20.49
CA LEU A 424 -7.08 -1.69 20.64
C LEU A 424 -7.81 -0.79 19.65
N PHE A 425 -7.92 -1.21 18.39
CA PHE A 425 -8.64 -0.48 17.37
C PHE A 425 -10.14 -0.43 17.69
N LEU A 426 -10.76 -1.55 18.11
CA LEU A 426 -12.16 -1.59 18.54
C LEU A 426 -12.43 -0.64 19.71
N ALA A 427 -11.59 -0.68 20.75
CA ALA A 427 -11.68 0.23 21.88
C ALA A 427 -11.52 1.70 21.44
N GLY A 428 -10.59 1.97 20.52
CA GLY A 428 -10.41 3.30 19.93
C GLY A 428 -11.66 3.78 19.19
N THR A 429 -12.29 2.92 18.40
CA THR A 429 -13.52 3.26 17.68
C THR A 429 -14.69 3.48 18.62
N VAL A 430 -14.89 2.60 19.60
CA VAL A 430 -15.90 2.80 20.66
C VAL A 430 -15.71 4.15 21.33
N THR A 431 -14.46 4.50 21.66
CA THR A 431 -14.11 5.78 22.30
C THR A 431 -14.42 6.96 21.38
N ILE A 432 -14.03 6.90 20.10
CA ILE A 432 -14.28 7.96 19.12
C ILE A 432 -15.79 8.12 18.92
N THR A 433 -16.49 7.01 18.66
CA THR A 433 -17.94 6.98 18.47
C THR A 433 -18.68 7.58 19.67
N ALA A 434 -18.33 7.16 20.89
CA ALA A 434 -18.92 7.69 22.13
C ALA A 434 -18.65 9.19 22.34
N VAL A 435 -17.57 9.74 21.79
CA VAL A 435 -17.26 11.19 21.89
C VAL A 435 -17.94 11.99 20.77
N THR A 436 -18.24 11.37 19.63
CA THR A 436 -18.80 12.04 18.45
C THR A 436 -20.33 12.02 18.36
N ILE A 437 -20.96 11.03 19.00
CA ILE A 437 -22.42 10.88 19.08
C ILE A 437 -22.99 11.85 20.11
#